data_AF-C2FXV5-F1
#
_entry.id   AF-C2FXV5-F1
#
_cell.length_a   1.000
_cell.length_b   1.000
_cell.length_c   1.000
_cell.angle_alpha   90.00
_cell.angle_beta   90.00
_cell.angle_gamma   90.00
#
_symmetry.space_group_name_H-M   'P 1'
#
loop_
_entity.id
_entity.type
_entity.pdbx_description
1 polymer ?
#
loop_
_entity_poly.entity_id
_entity_poly.type
_entity_poly.pdbx_seq_one_letter_code
_entity_poly.pdbx_strand_id
1 'polypeptide(L)'
;MFLFIIKGIVIGLIGLIFLICCSNASFAQPSSRDIMIDILRLREYSINYDAYKDLKDPDAAIKKNEYTKKYFDQINKIKNGPNRELYIQFLNEATGIDSLKSKNDIGYNYTYYVGILTHRRIKMPTRLEYFKVVKYSLFTMNKDELIQPKDVPFLRPESK
;
A
#
# COMPACT_ATOMS: atom_id res chain seq x y z
N MET A 1 16.49 -56.58 -11.04
CA MET A 1 15.07 -56.27 -11.34
C MET A 1 14.38 -55.56 -10.16
N PHE A 2 14.45 -56.10 -8.94
CA PHE A 2 13.79 -55.56 -7.73
C PHE A 2 14.17 -54.10 -7.38
N LEU A 3 15.45 -53.73 -7.55
CA LEU A 3 15.93 -52.37 -7.26
C LEU A 3 15.34 -51.28 -8.17
N PHE A 4 14.96 -51.62 -9.40
CA PHE A 4 14.38 -50.67 -10.36
C PHE A 4 12.92 -50.35 -10.03
N ILE A 5 12.20 -51.33 -9.49
CA ILE A 5 10.80 -51.19 -9.06
C ILE A 5 10.72 -50.24 -7.86
N ILE A 6 11.63 -50.39 -6.88
CA ILE A 6 11.67 -49.53 -5.69
C ILE A 6 11.99 -48.07 -6.08
N LYS A 7 12.94 -47.85 -7.00
CA LYS A 7 13.26 -46.49 -7.49
C LYS A 7 12.06 -45.83 -8.19
N GLY A 8 11.33 -46.57 -9.01
CA GLY A 8 10.12 -46.05 -9.69
C GLY A 8 9.02 -45.66 -8.71
N ILE A 9 8.79 -46.47 -7.67
CA ILE A 9 7.80 -46.18 -6.62
C ILE A 9 8.18 -44.93 -5.83
N VAL A 10 9.46 -44.79 -5.45
CA VAL A 10 9.95 -43.62 -4.70
C VAL A 10 9.82 -42.34 -5.51
N ILE A 11 10.16 -42.36 -6.80
CA ILE A 11 10.02 -41.19 -7.69
C ILE A 11 8.54 -40.81 -7.86
N GLY A 12 7.65 -41.81 -8.03
CA GLY A 12 6.21 -41.58 -8.12
C GLY A 12 5.62 -40.96 -6.85
N LEU A 13 6.06 -41.43 -5.67
CA LEU A 13 5.66 -40.89 -4.37
C LEU A 13 6.10 -39.44 -4.18
N ILE A 14 7.34 -39.11 -4.54
CA ILE A 14 7.86 -37.74 -4.46
C ILE A 14 7.07 -36.81 -5.41
N GLY A 15 6.79 -37.25 -6.64
CA GLY A 15 5.99 -36.49 -7.60
C GLY A 15 4.55 -36.25 -7.12
N LEU A 16 3.94 -37.26 -6.49
CA LEU A 16 2.58 -37.15 -5.93
C LEU A 16 2.53 -36.17 -4.75
N ILE A 17 3.51 -36.23 -3.84
CA ILE A 17 3.63 -35.29 -2.71
C ILE A 17 3.80 -33.86 -3.23
N PHE A 18 4.63 -33.65 -4.25
CA PHE A 18 4.84 -32.35 -4.86
C PHE A 18 3.55 -31.77 -5.49
N LEU A 19 2.79 -32.61 -6.20
CA LEU A 19 1.49 -32.22 -6.77
C LEU A 19 0.47 -31.85 -5.68
N ILE A 20 0.39 -32.61 -4.58
CA ILE A 20 -0.50 -32.31 -3.44
C ILE A 20 -0.12 -30.98 -2.77
N CYS A 21 1.18 -30.71 -2.60
CA CYS A 21 1.66 -29.43 -2.07
C CYS A 21 1.31 -28.24 -2.98
N CYS A 22 1.35 -28.40 -4.30
CA CYS A 22 0.97 -27.34 -5.25
C CYS A 22 -0.55 -27.16 -5.37
N SER A 23 -1.34 -28.21 -5.14
CA SER A 23 -2.81 -28.18 -5.31
C SER A 23 -3.53 -27.42 -4.19
N ASN A 24 -2.94 -27.36 -3.00
CA ASN A 24 -3.52 -26.72 -1.81
C ASN A 24 -3.12 -25.24 -1.64
N ALA A 25 -2.25 -24.71 -2.50
CA ALA A 25 -1.84 -23.31 -2.47
C ALA A 25 -2.83 -22.40 -3.23
N SER A 26 -4.14 -22.69 -3.15
CA SER A 26 -5.18 -21.77 -3.63
C SER A 26 -5.37 -20.69 -2.57
N PHE A 27 -4.38 -19.81 -2.43
CA PHE A 27 -4.47 -18.64 -1.58
C PHE A 27 -5.59 -17.75 -2.13
N ALA A 28 -6.64 -17.53 -1.34
CA ALA A 28 -7.69 -16.58 -1.68
C ALA A 28 -7.05 -15.22 -1.95
N GLN A 29 -7.00 -14.83 -3.22
CA GLN A 29 -6.45 -13.55 -3.63
C GLN A 29 -7.32 -12.43 -3.07
N PRO A 30 -6.75 -11.37 -2.47
CA PRO A 30 -7.52 -10.25 -1.96
C PRO A 30 -8.27 -9.58 -3.10
N SER A 31 -9.52 -9.19 -2.86
CA SER A 31 -10.28 -8.43 -3.84
C SER A 31 -9.75 -7.00 -3.96
N SER A 32 -10.10 -6.30 -5.04
CA SER A 32 -9.80 -4.86 -5.19
C SER A 32 -10.35 -4.03 -4.02
N ARG A 33 -11.47 -4.46 -3.42
CA ARG A 33 -12.04 -3.81 -2.23
C ARG A 33 -11.13 -3.97 -1.01
N ASP A 34 -10.56 -5.16 -0.81
CA ASP A 34 -9.66 -5.43 0.32
C ASP A 34 -8.36 -4.63 0.18
N ILE A 35 -7.82 -4.57 -1.04
CA ILE A 35 -6.65 -3.75 -1.37
C ILE A 35 -6.93 -2.27 -1.08
N MET A 36 -8.10 -1.75 -1.51
CA MET A 36 -8.50 -0.38 -1.22
C MET A 36 -8.59 -0.13 0.30
N ILE A 37 -9.19 -1.05 1.06
CA ILE A 37 -9.29 -0.95 2.52
C ILE A 37 -7.89 -0.89 3.14
N ASP A 38 -6.98 -1.74 2.70
CA ASP A 38 -5.60 -1.77 3.20
C ASP A 38 -4.84 -0.47 2.92
N ILE A 39 -5.02 0.13 1.73
CA ILE A 39 -4.41 1.42 1.39
C ILE A 39 -5.03 2.56 2.22
N LEU A 40 -6.34 2.52 2.48
CA LEU A 40 -7.01 3.51 3.33
C LEU A 40 -6.62 3.37 4.81
N ARG A 41 -6.40 2.14 5.30
CA ARG A 41 -5.81 1.90 6.63
C ARG A 41 -4.40 2.48 6.73
N LEU A 42 -3.57 2.30 5.69
CA LEU A 42 -2.25 2.92 5.66
C LEU A 42 -2.35 4.45 5.82
N ARG A 43 -3.36 5.08 5.22
CA ARG A 43 -3.58 6.54 5.33
C ARG A 43 -3.90 6.92 6.77
N GLU A 44 -4.80 6.19 7.41
CA GLU A 44 -5.16 6.43 8.80
C GLU A 44 -3.94 6.27 9.72
N TYR A 45 -3.14 5.21 9.52
CA TYR A 45 -1.95 4.98 10.31
C TYR A 45 -0.87 6.03 10.06
N SER A 46 -0.70 6.51 8.83
CA SER A 46 0.26 7.58 8.53
C SER A 46 -0.12 8.89 9.22
N ILE A 47 -1.40 9.24 9.22
CA ILE A 47 -1.91 10.47 9.88
C ILE A 47 -1.65 10.39 11.39
N ASN A 48 -1.97 9.26 12.01
CA ASN A 48 -1.74 9.10 13.44
C ASN A 48 -0.24 9.04 13.77
N TYR A 49 0.56 8.33 12.99
CA TYR A 49 2.01 8.30 13.14
C TYR A 49 2.60 9.71 13.12
N ASP A 50 2.24 10.53 12.13
CA ASP A 50 2.69 11.91 12.03
C ASP A 50 2.20 12.79 13.19
N ALA A 51 0.99 12.55 13.72
CA ALA A 51 0.46 13.30 14.85
C ALA A 51 1.21 13.03 16.16
N TYR A 52 1.69 11.79 16.37
CA TYR A 52 2.33 11.38 17.63
C TYR A 52 3.86 11.35 17.58
N LYS A 53 4.51 11.30 16.39
CA LYS A 53 5.96 11.06 16.28
C LYS A 53 6.83 12.10 17.01
N ASP A 54 6.41 13.35 17.04
CA ASP A 54 7.18 14.48 17.60
C ASP A 54 6.71 14.88 19.02
N LEU A 55 5.66 14.24 19.56
CA LEU A 55 5.15 14.53 20.90
C LEU A 55 6.06 13.89 21.96
N LYS A 56 6.23 14.60 23.09
CA LYS A 56 7.10 14.19 24.21
C LYS A 56 6.34 13.78 25.48
N ASP A 57 5.02 13.73 25.41
CA ASP A 57 4.14 13.38 26.53
C ASP A 57 4.09 11.84 26.76
N PRO A 58 4.04 11.34 28.01
CA PRO A 58 4.03 9.90 28.31
C PRO A 58 2.85 9.12 27.70
N ASP A 59 1.64 9.69 27.70
CA ASP A 59 0.47 9.03 27.11
C ASP A 59 0.55 9.05 25.58
N ALA A 60 1.15 10.10 25.02
CA ALA A 60 1.50 10.17 23.61
C ALA A 60 2.56 9.13 23.22
N ALA A 61 3.47 8.73 24.12
CA ALA A 61 4.49 7.73 23.84
C ALA A 61 3.89 6.33 23.59
N ILE A 62 2.85 5.96 24.34
CA ILE A 62 2.11 4.70 24.14
C ILE A 62 1.47 4.69 22.75
N LYS A 63 0.72 5.74 22.40
CA LYS A 63 0.08 5.88 21.09
C LYS A 63 1.10 5.95 19.95
N LYS A 64 2.22 6.66 20.15
CA LYS A 64 3.33 6.72 19.20
C LYS A 64 3.82 5.32 18.86
N ASN A 65 4.11 4.49 19.86
CA ASN A 65 4.61 3.13 19.63
C ASN A 65 3.58 2.27 18.88
N GLU A 66 2.31 2.35 19.27
CA GLU A 66 1.21 1.63 18.63
C GLU A 66 1.07 2.00 17.14
N TYR A 67 0.97 3.29 16.84
CA TYR A 67 0.78 3.76 15.47
C TYR A 67 2.03 3.65 14.61
N THR A 68 3.22 3.77 15.20
CA THR A 68 4.49 3.46 14.53
C THR A 68 4.49 2.01 14.05
N LYS A 69 4.15 1.07 14.93
CA LYS A 69 4.07 -0.35 14.57
C LYS A 69 3.02 -0.60 13.49
N LYS A 70 1.79 -0.13 13.69
CA LYS A 70 0.69 -0.29 12.71
C LYS A 70 1.05 0.27 11.33
N TYR A 71 1.71 1.43 11.29
CA TYR A 71 2.14 2.09 10.07
C TYR A 71 3.16 1.25 9.29
N PHE A 72 4.26 0.85 9.94
CA PHE A 72 5.32 0.07 9.29
C PHE A 72 4.88 -1.36 8.96
N ASP A 73 4.05 -1.99 9.80
CA ASP A 73 3.45 -3.30 9.49
C ASP A 73 2.59 -3.23 8.22
N GLN A 74 1.79 -2.17 8.08
CA GLN A 74 0.94 -1.99 6.90
C GLN A 74 1.77 -1.67 5.64
N ILE A 75 2.84 -0.87 5.77
CA ILE A 75 3.80 -0.68 4.66
C ILE A 75 4.41 -2.00 4.25
N ASN A 76 4.89 -2.80 5.20
CA ASN A 76 5.52 -4.08 4.92
C ASN A 76 4.54 -5.06 4.24
N LYS A 77 3.28 -5.10 4.71
CA LYS A 77 2.20 -5.88 4.07
C LYS A 77 1.99 -5.48 2.61
N ILE A 78 1.98 -4.19 2.31
CA ILE A 78 1.73 -3.67 0.95
C ILE A 78 2.95 -3.85 0.04
N LYS A 79 4.15 -3.54 0.57
CA LYS A 79 5.40 -3.47 -0.20
C LYS A 79 6.05 -4.82 -0.41
N ASN A 80 6.08 -5.65 0.65
CA ASN A 80 6.84 -6.90 0.71
C ASN A 80 5.96 -8.13 0.95
N GLY A 81 4.64 -7.95 1.10
CA GLY A 81 3.71 -9.05 1.31
C GLY A 81 3.51 -9.92 0.06
N PRO A 82 2.88 -11.10 0.22
CA PRO A 82 2.66 -12.05 -0.88
C PRO A 82 1.75 -11.49 -2.00
N ASN A 83 0.96 -10.47 -1.70
CA ASN A 83 0.03 -9.83 -2.65
C ASN A 83 0.59 -8.55 -3.28
N ARG A 84 1.91 -8.31 -3.20
CA ARG A 84 2.58 -7.10 -3.70
C ARG A 84 2.13 -6.69 -5.10
N GLU A 85 2.11 -7.62 -6.04
CA GLU A 85 1.75 -7.34 -7.44
C GLU A 85 0.31 -6.87 -7.59
N LEU A 86 -0.61 -7.38 -6.77
CA LEU A 86 -2.01 -6.94 -6.78
C LEU A 86 -2.15 -5.50 -6.28
N TYR A 87 -1.36 -5.08 -5.28
CA TYR A 87 -1.32 -3.67 -4.87
C TYR A 87 -0.78 -2.77 -5.98
N ILE A 88 0.29 -3.18 -6.67
CA ILE A 88 0.85 -2.43 -7.81
C ILE A 88 -0.17 -2.30 -8.93
N GLN A 89 -0.83 -3.40 -9.29
CA GLN A 89 -1.87 -3.42 -10.33
C GLN A 89 -3.01 -2.46 -9.96
N PHE A 90 -3.58 -2.58 -8.75
CA PHE A 90 -4.64 -1.70 -8.29
C PHE A 90 -4.23 -0.22 -8.35
N LEU A 91 -3.02 0.11 -7.89
CA LEU A 91 -2.51 1.49 -7.92
C LEU A 91 -2.28 1.99 -9.35
N ASN A 92 -1.85 1.14 -10.27
CA ASN A 92 -1.69 1.49 -11.68
C ASN A 92 -3.04 1.80 -12.34
N GLU A 93 -4.04 0.94 -12.12
CA GLU A 93 -5.39 1.14 -12.66
C GLU A 93 -6.05 2.39 -12.06
N ALA A 94 -6.00 2.55 -10.74
CA ALA A 94 -6.60 3.69 -10.05
C ALA A 94 -5.98 5.03 -10.49
N THR A 95 -4.68 5.05 -10.79
CA THR A 95 -4.00 6.26 -11.27
C THR A 95 -4.15 6.50 -12.77
N GLY A 96 -4.22 5.42 -13.57
CA GLY A 96 -4.38 5.47 -15.02
C GLY A 96 -5.79 5.91 -15.45
N ILE A 97 -6.83 5.33 -14.86
CA ILE A 97 -8.24 5.61 -15.21
C ILE A 97 -8.58 7.10 -15.00
N ASP A 98 -8.15 7.69 -13.89
CA ASP A 98 -8.42 9.10 -13.60
C ASP A 98 -7.56 10.06 -14.42
N SER A 99 -6.33 9.66 -14.79
CA SER A 99 -5.48 10.45 -15.70
C SER A 99 -6.08 10.57 -17.11
N LEU A 100 -6.85 9.57 -17.55
CA LEU A 100 -7.58 9.62 -18.82
C LEU A 100 -8.79 10.57 -18.76
N LYS A 101 -9.49 10.63 -17.62
CA LYS A 101 -10.62 11.57 -17.42
C LYS A 101 -10.17 13.02 -17.24
N SER A 102 -9.03 13.23 -16.59
CA SER A 102 -8.46 14.57 -16.35
C SER A 102 -7.67 15.14 -17.54
N LYS A 103 -7.50 14.39 -18.64
CA LYS A 103 -6.77 14.86 -19.83
C LYS A 103 -7.46 16.01 -20.57
N ASN A 104 -8.77 16.21 -20.35
CA ASN A 104 -9.59 17.22 -21.04
C ASN A 104 -10.24 18.27 -20.11
N ASP A 105 -10.08 18.17 -18.79
CA ASP A 105 -10.76 19.07 -17.85
C ASP A 105 -9.80 20.13 -17.30
N ILE A 106 -9.83 21.30 -17.95
CA ILE A 106 -9.27 22.55 -17.43
C ILE A 106 -10.09 22.94 -16.19
N GLY A 107 -9.64 22.57 -14.99
CA GLY A 107 -10.20 23.12 -13.75
C GLY A 107 -10.47 22.18 -12.57
N TYR A 108 -9.72 21.09 -12.39
CA TYR A 108 -9.82 20.31 -11.15
C TYR A 108 -9.30 21.11 -9.95
N ASN A 109 -10.22 21.84 -9.33
CA ASN A 109 -9.96 22.72 -8.21
C ASN A 109 -10.04 21.92 -6.91
N TYR A 110 -8.88 21.66 -6.34
CA TYR A 110 -8.73 20.98 -5.07
C TYR A 110 -9.13 21.94 -3.95
N THR A 111 -10.29 21.78 -3.33
CA THR A 111 -10.59 22.41 -2.03
C THR A 111 -11.62 21.58 -1.31
N TYR A 112 -11.18 20.82 -0.30
CA TYR A 112 -12.09 20.37 0.75
C TYR A 112 -12.15 21.47 1.80
N TYR A 113 -13.33 22.03 2.03
CA TYR A 113 -13.60 22.99 3.11
C TYR A 113 -14.69 22.44 4.03
N VAL A 114 -14.67 22.95 5.26
CA VAL A 114 -15.52 22.68 6.45
C VAL A 114 -14.91 21.62 7.40
N GLY A 115 -14.49 21.96 8.64
CA GLY A 115 -14.53 23.25 9.33
C GLY A 115 -13.78 23.24 10.68
N ILE A 116 -13.48 24.47 11.12
CA ILE A 116 -13.27 24.98 12.49
C ILE A 116 -12.21 24.30 13.38
N LEU A 117 -10.98 24.83 13.30
CA LEU A 117 -10.20 25.42 14.41
C LEU A 117 -8.70 25.36 14.03
N THR A 118 -8.14 26.56 13.88
CA THR A 118 -6.72 26.92 14.00
C THR A 118 -5.69 25.79 14.18
N HIS A 119 -4.86 25.57 13.15
CA HIS A 119 -3.38 25.51 13.15
C HIS A 119 -2.90 24.80 11.87
N ARG A 120 -2.10 25.48 11.03
CA ARG A 120 -1.51 25.04 9.74
C ARG A 120 -2.40 24.11 8.89
N ARG A 121 -3.10 24.68 7.89
CA ARG A 121 -3.84 23.94 6.86
C ARG A 121 -2.90 23.07 6.02
N ILE A 122 -2.45 21.92 6.53
CA ILE A 122 -1.91 20.84 5.70
C ILE A 122 -3.13 20.19 5.06
N LYS A 123 -3.49 20.70 3.88
CA LYS A 123 -4.57 20.12 3.09
C LYS A 123 -4.20 18.67 2.78
N MET A 124 -5.03 17.73 3.22
CA MET A 124 -4.78 16.32 2.92
C MET A 124 -4.85 16.08 1.41
N PRO A 125 -4.00 15.20 0.86
CA PRO A 125 -4.13 14.77 -0.51
C PRO A 125 -5.50 14.13 -0.74
N THR A 126 -6.05 14.36 -1.93
CA THR A 126 -7.19 13.60 -2.43
C THR A 126 -6.87 12.11 -2.45
N ARG A 127 -7.91 11.27 -2.57
CA ARG A 127 -7.71 9.82 -2.65
C ARG A 127 -6.76 9.43 -3.78
N LEU A 128 -6.89 10.08 -4.94
CA LEU A 128 -6.02 9.85 -6.10
C LEU A 128 -4.58 10.28 -5.84
N GLU A 129 -4.38 11.50 -5.31
CA GLU A 129 -3.05 12.00 -4.95
C GLU A 129 -2.38 11.10 -3.89
N TYR A 130 -3.17 10.59 -2.95
CA TYR A 130 -2.69 9.65 -1.97
C TYR A 130 -2.26 8.32 -2.61
N PHE A 131 -3.03 7.75 -3.54
CA PHE A 131 -2.63 6.56 -4.28
C PHE A 131 -1.34 6.79 -5.09
N LYS A 132 -1.22 7.97 -5.70
CA LYS A 132 0.01 8.43 -6.37
C LYS A 132 1.21 8.48 -5.41
N VAL A 133 1.03 9.03 -4.20
CA VAL A 133 2.06 9.05 -3.13
C VAL A 133 2.46 7.63 -2.73
N VAL A 134 1.49 6.74 -2.48
CA VAL A 134 1.76 5.35 -2.08
C VAL A 134 2.55 4.63 -3.17
N LYS A 135 2.09 4.72 -4.43
CA LYS A 135 2.78 4.12 -5.57
C LYS A 135 4.21 4.63 -5.69
N TYR A 136 4.37 5.95 -5.67
CA TYR A 136 5.66 6.57 -5.87
C TYR A 136 6.63 6.29 -4.72
N SER A 137 6.17 6.38 -3.47
CA SER A 137 7.02 6.15 -2.29
C SER A 137 7.48 4.69 -2.20
N LEU A 138 6.52 3.76 -2.23
CA LEU A 138 6.79 2.37 -1.87
C LEU A 138 7.33 1.54 -3.04
N PHE A 139 6.92 1.84 -4.28
CA PHE A 139 7.26 1.02 -5.45
C PHE A 139 8.18 1.72 -6.44
N THR A 140 8.10 3.04 -6.59
CA THR A 140 9.02 3.79 -7.49
C THR A 140 10.32 4.15 -6.78
N MET A 141 10.24 4.76 -5.60
CA MET A 141 11.41 5.14 -4.80
C MET A 141 11.90 4.02 -3.86
N ASN A 142 11.13 2.93 -3.73
CA ASN A 142 11.42 1.81 -2.85
C ASN A 142 11.68 2.22 -1.37
N LYS A 143 11.00 3.26 -0.88
CA LYS A 143 11.12 3.71 0.51
C LYS A 143 10.34 2.81 1.46
N ASP A 144 10.73 2.81 2.73
CA ASP A 144 10.01 2.13 3.83
C ASP A 144 9.06 3.07 4.57
N GLU A 145 8.87 4.27 4.03
CA GLU A 145 7.97 5.32 4.52
C GLU A 145 7.34 6.06 3.34
N LEU A 146 6.19 6.68 3.59
CA LEU A 146 5.51 7.55 2.62
C LEU A 146 6.17 8.92 2.61
N ILE A 147 6.49 9.43 1.41
CA ILE A 147 6.95 10.81 1.28
C ILE A 147 5.77 11.77 1.37
N GLN A 148 6.04 13.03 1.73
CA GLN A 148 4.98 14.03 1.75
C GLN A 148 4.50 14.30 0.31
N PRO A 149 3.21 14.62 0.10
CA PRO A 149 2.68 14.89 -1.23
C PRO A 149 3.46 15.96 -2.02
N LYS A 150 3.97 16.99 -1.33
CA LYS A 150 4.79 18.07 -1.94
C LYS A 150 6.11 17.57 -2.55
N ASP A 151 6.61 16.43 -2.05
CA ASP A 151 7.87 15.83 -2.48
C ASP A 151 7.65 14.88 -3.67
N VAL A 152 6.40 14.62 -4.06
CA VAL A 152 6.06 13.86 -5.29
C VAL A 152 6.14 14.81 -6.50
N PRO A 153 7.07 14.60 -7.46
CA PRO A 153 7.34 15.58 -8.51
C PRO A 153 6.13 15.96 -9.38
N PHE A 154 5.27 14.98 -9.67
CA PHE A 154 4.11 15.14 -10.55
C PHE A 154 2.80 15.49 -9.82
N LEU A 155 2.87 15.77 -8.51
CA LEU A 155 1.76 16.35 -7.74
C LEU A 155 1.93 17.85 -7.50
N ARG A 156 3.05 18.44 -7.94
CA ARG A 156 3.27 19.87 -7.79
C ARG A 156 2.33 20.61 -8.76
N PRO A 157 1.52 21.57 -8.30
CA PRO A 157 0.93 22.53 -9.21
C PRO A 157 2.11 23.24 -9.90
N GLU A 158 2.08 23.33 -11.23
CA GLU A 158 3.10 24.06 -11.98
C GLU A 158 3.29 25.43 -11.31
N SER A 159 4.51 25.68 -10.85
CA SER A 159 4.89 26.99 -10.35
C SER A 159 4.77 27.96 -11.52
N LYS A 160 3.69 28.74 -11.54
CA LYS A 160 3.62 29.97 -12.33
C LYS A 160 4.59 31.00 -11.76
#